data_AF-D8PUD6-F1
#
_entry.id   AF-D8PUD6-F1
#
_cell.length_a   1.000
_cell.length_b   1.000
_cell.length_c   1.000
_cell.angle_alpha   90.00
_cell.angle_beta   90.00
_cell.angle_gamma   90.00
#
_symmetry.space_group_name_H-M   'P 1'
#
loop_
_entity.id
_entity.type
_entity.pdbx_description
1 polymer ?
#
loop_
_entity_poly.entity_id
_entity_poly.type
_entity_poly.pdbx_seq_one_letter_code
_entity_poly.pdbx_strand_id
1 'polypeptide(L)'
;MPRYHPRFHCPITGLQDPVACCRLILEPEDDADVDPLMVARKEWVWGLDRGGLTYYIPSPHNALYFRPDIARLYFSHEFVLVPTFKTFVEAIKFIEHAGVDDRDTKDTSPRRPLTALAPTSGRYRYVFIPLSDAARQLQEEFPMQPQTEDDLNGWTNPIYHTPLVRGSDQFPVIECYAHPFSVSTFAAETLSLYHGTLTRVIKQWQTMINFLQLRWTSSIARVPQWFIDAPARETDDTTIDGSEASGYLNATDPNTLMLTQEEIRNRVPLEGPGFAHARAKVMDWFSKTRQPCKLRRQQRGQDRSPYAWTSASSRRRKNPPAAQQKLPAPKEPPKWVQRNGRFPTEEFSSSDWAYFFFGASLDGRFTDAATAG
;
A
#
# COMPACT_ATOMS: atom_id res chain seq x y z
N MET A 1 -14.46 -23.75 -15.00
CA MET A 1 -14.68 -23.33 -13.59
C MET A 1 -14.22 -21.90 -13.43
N PRO A 2 -15.00 -21.01 -12.79
CA PRO A 2 -14.56 -19.63 -12.57
C PRO A 2 -13.31 -19.64 -11.70
N ARG A 3 -12.23 -18.98 -12.15
CA ARG A 3 -11.02 -18.80 -11.33
C ARG A 3 -11.33 -17.74 -10.28
N TYR A 4 -11.31 -18.15 -9.01
CA TYR A 4 -11.44 -17.25 -7.86
C TYR A 4 -10.23 -16.35 -7.77
N HIS A 5 -10.42 -15.10 -7.31
CA HIS A 5 -9.27 -14.26 -7.01
C HIS A 5 -8.53 -14.91 -5.83
N PRO A 6 -7.21 -15.17 -5.92
CA PRO A 6 -6.45 -15.90 -4.89
C PRO A 6 -6.42 -15.23 -3.50
N ARG A 7 -7.03 -14.04 -3.36
CA ARG A 7 -7.04 -13.22 -2.15
C ARG A 7 -8.30 -13.40 -1.29
N PHE A 8 -9.35 -14.03 -1.81
CA PHE A 8 -10.60 -14.24 -1.09
C PHE A 8 -10.66 -15.66 -0.53
N HIS A 9 -9.84 -15.93 0.48
CA HIS A 9 -9.89 -17.19 1.22
C HIS A 9 -9.63 -16.96 2.70
N CYS A 10 -10.15 -17.85 3.53
CA CYS A 10 -9.86 -17.87 4.94
C CYS A 10 -8.40 -18.29 5.17
N PRO A 11 -7.54 -17.45 5.80
CA PRO A 11 -6.13 -17.78 5.99
C PRO A 11 -5.92 -18.91 7.02
N ILE A 12 -6.94 -19.26 7.80
CA ILE A 12 -6.90 -20.35 8.79
C ILE A 12 -7.35 -21.68 8.16
N THR A 13 -8.48 -21.69 7.44
CA THR A 13 -9.08 -22.93 6.92
C THR A 13 -8.77 -23.21 5.44
N GLY A 14 -8.29 -22.20 4.71
CA GLY A 14 -8.11 -22.25 3.25
C GLY A 14 -9.41 -22.17 2.44
N LEU A 15 -10.59 -22.14 3.09
CA LEU A 15 -11.89 -22.10 2.41
C LEU A 15 -12.08 -20.78 1.66
N GLN A 16 -12.67 -20.87 0.46
CA GLN A 16 -12.96 -19.73 -0.41
C GLN A 16 -14.43 -19.30 -0.36
N ASP A 17 -15.34 -20.17 0.08
CA ASP A 17 -16.78 -19.93 0.17
C ASP A 17 -17.42 -20.93 1.14
N PRO A 18 -18.25 -20.52 2.12
CA PRO A 18 -18.55 -19.13 2.51
C PRO A 18 -17.39 -18.44 3.23
N VAL A 19 -17.15 -17.18 2.89
CA VAL A 19 -16.24 -16.28 3.61
C VAL A 19 -16.93 -14.97 3.98
N ALA A 20 -16.73 -14.52 5.20
CA ALA A 20 -17.11 -13.20 5.68
C ALA A 20 -15.91 -12.25 5.57
N CYS A 21 -16.16 -11.01 5.13
CA CYS A 21 -15.15 -9.96 5.08
C CYS A 21 -15.09 -9.24 6.42
N CYS A 22 -13.92 -9.22 7.04
CA CYS A 22 -13.63 -8.45 8.22
C CYS A 22 -12.91 -7.16 7.83
N ARG A 23 -13.63 -6.03 7.83
CA ARG A 23 -13.04 -4.71 7.65
C ARG A 23 -12.37 -4.28 8.94
N LEU A 24 -11.08 -3.95 8.84
CA LEU A 24 -10.23 -3.71 10.01
C LEU A 24 -10.23 -2.24 10.44
N ILE A 25 -10.40 -1.35 9.47
CA ILE A 25 -10.62 0.08 9.68
C ILE A 25 -12.02 0.37 9.14
N LEU A 26 -12.91 0.80 10.02
CA LEU A 26 -14.34 0.97 9.72
C LEU A 26 -14.71 2.38 9.26
N GLU A 27 -13.91 3.39 9.61
CA GLU A 27 -14.22 4.79 9.34
C GLU A 27 -13.70 5.20 7.95
N PRO A 28 -14.57 5.51 6.97
CA PRO A 28 -14.39 6.72 6.21
C PRO A 28 -14.70 7.89 7.14
N GLU A 29 -13.75 8.78 7.33
CA GLU A 29 -13.89 10.02 8.07
C GLU A 29 -14.84 11.00 7.35
N ASP A 30 -16.09 10.58 7.11
CA ASP A 30 -17.20 11.41 6.60
C ASP A 30 -17.96 12.11 7.75
N ASP A 31 -17.44 12.02 8.99
CA ASP A 31 -17.85 12.94 10.04
C ASP A 31 -17.36 14.34 9.65
N ALA A 32 -18.29 15.29 9.52
CA ALA A 32 -18.00 16.70 9.23
C ALA A 32 -17.05 17.34 10.28
N ASP A 33 -16.77 16.64 11.37
CA ASP A 33 -15.90 17.04 12.47
C ASP A 33 -14.44 16.55 12.33
N VAL A 34 -14.11 15.73 11.32
CA VAL A 34 -12.72 15.29 11.14
C VAL A 34 -11.88 16.40 10.52
N ASP A 35 -10.83 16.79 11.24
CA ASP A 35 -9.82 17.74 10.78
C ASP A 35 -9.19 17.27 9.45
N PRO A 36 -9.36 18.00 8.33
CA PRO A 36 -8.76 17.64 7.04
C PRO A 36 -7.23 17.51 7.09
N LEU A 37 -6.58 18.18 8.04
CA LEU A 37 -5.14 18.06 8.27
C LEU A 37 -4.79 16.69 8.88
N MET A 38 -5.68 16.10 9.69
CA MET A 38 -5.51 14.74 10.21
C MET A 38 -5.64 13.69 9.09
N VAL A 39 -6.60 13.85 8.19
CA VAL A 39 -6.72 13.02 6.98
C VAL A 39 -5.43 13.11 6.14
N ALA A 40 -4.94 14.33 5.90
CA ALA A 40 -3.70 14.57 5.17
C ALA A 40 -2.49 13.92 5.84
N ARG A 41 -2.41 13.99 7.17
CA ARG A 41 -1.38 13.31 7.95
C ARG A 41 -1.45 11.81 7.79
N LYS A 42 -2.63 11.20 7.89
CA LYS A 42 -2.81 9.75 7.69
C LYS A 42 -2.32 9.36 6.29
N GLU A 43 -2.80 10.04 5.25
CA GLU A 43 -2.37 9.78 3.88
C GLU A 43 -0.85 9.93 3.70
N TRP A 44 -0.30 11.02 4.25
CA TRP A 44 1.14 11.30 4.27
C TRP A 44 1.96 10.31 5.08
N VAL A 45 1.41 9.69 6.10
CA VAL A 45 2.14 8.69 6.90
C VAL A 45 1.99 7.31 6.28
N TRP A 46 0.91 7.05 5.55
CA TRP A 46 0.60 5.72 5.02
C TRP A 46 1.26 5.45 3.67
N GLY A 47 1.20 6.38 2.75
CA GLY A 47 1.80 6.19 1.41
C GLY A 47 0.87 6.64 0.32
N LEU A 48 -0.22 7.29 0.72
CA LEU A 48 -1.34 7.53 -0.14
C LEU A 48 -1.16 8.91 -0.75
N ASP A 49 -1.62 9.05 -1.98
CA ASP A 49 -1.85 10.37 -2.55
C ASP A 49 -2.92 11.08 -1.73
N ARG A 50 -3.02 12.41 -1.86
CA ARG A 50 -4.12 13.16 -1.24
C ARG A 50 -5.45 12.61 -1.70
N GLY A 51 -6.42 12.46 -0.80
CA GLY A 51 -7.70 11.80 -1.09
C GLY A 51 -7.61 10.28 -1.28
N GLY A 52 -6.43 9.66 -1.12
CA GLY A 52 -6.24 8.22 -1.28
C GLY A 52 -6.83 7.38 -0.15
N LEU A 53 -7.12 7.98 1.01
CA LEU A 53 -7.65 7.24 2.17
C LEU A 53 -9.02 6.61 1.88
N THR A 54 -9.90 7.35 1.21
CA THR A 54 -11.26 6.90 0.82
C THR A 54 -11.23 5.68 -0.10
N TYR A 55 -10.16 5.50 -0.88
CA TYR A 55 -9.94 4.33 -1.72
C TYR A 55 -9.28 3.17 -0.97
N TYR A 56 -8.44 3.47 0.03
CA TYR A 56 -7.75 2.47 0.82
C TYR A 56 -8.68 1.71 1.77
N ILE A 57 -9.60 2.41 2.43
CA ILE A 57 -10.55 1.82 3.39
C ILE A 57 -11.39 0.68 2.76
N PRO A 58 -12.01 0.84 1.58
CA PRO A 58 -12.71 -0.24 0.91
C PRO A 58 -11.76 -1.22 0.19
N SER A 59 -10.45 -0.97 0.16
CA SER A 59 -9.51 -1.85 -0.54
C SER A 59 -9.38 -3.23 0.13
N PRO A 60 -9.01 -4.28 -0.62
CA PRO A 60 -8.71 -5.60 -0.05
C PRO A 60 -7.57 -5.61 0.98
N HIS A 61 -6.70 -4.60 0.96
CA HIS A 61 -5.59 -4.49 1.92
C HIS A 61 -6.07 -4.11 3.33
N ASN A 62 -7.28 -3.56 3.46
CA ASN A 62 -7.94 -3.27 4.73
C ASN A 62 -8.96 -4.36 5.14
N ALA A 63 -8.87 -5.55 4.54
CA ALA A 63 -9.83 -6.61 4.77
C ALA A 63 -9.13 -7.95 5.06
N LEU A 64 -9.65 -8.66 6.05
CA LEU A 64 -9.46 -10.09 6.20
C LEU A 64 -10.69 -10.82 5.66
N TYR A 65 -10.51 -12.05 5.23
CA TYR A 65 -11.61 -12.93 4.85
C TYR A 65 -11.52 -14.15 5.74
N PHE A 66 -12.58 -14.50 6.45
CA PHE A 66 -12.62 -15.66 7.33
C PHE A 66 -13.85 -16.51 7.07
N ARG A 67 -13.84 -17.78 7.49
CA ARG A 67 -15.07 -18.56 7.63
C ARG A 67 -16.03 -17.78 8.57
N PRO A 68 -17.35 -17.72 8.33
CA PRO A 68 -18.25 -16.83 9.09
C PRO A 68 -18.21 -17.00 10.62
N ASP A 69 -18.04 -18.21 11.12
CA ASP A 69 -17.86 -18.51 12.54
C ASP A 69 -16.52 -17.95 13.09
N ILE A 70 -15.43 -18.08 12.34
CA ILE A 70 -14.12 -17.50 12.68
C ILE A 70 -14.18 -15.97 12.64
N ALA A 71 -14.88 -15.40 11.66
CA ALA A 71 -15.09 -13.96 11.57
C ALA A 71 -15.80 -13.41 12.81
N ARG A 72 -16.82 -14.14 13.31
CA ARG A 72 -17.50 -13.78 14.56
C ARG A 72 -16.56 -13.79 15.75
N LEU A 73 -15.72 -14.82 15.88
CA LEU A 73 -14.70 -14.86 16.95
C LEU A 73 -13.73 -13.67 16.85
N TYR A 74 -13.29 -13.32 15.64
CA TYR A 74 -12.38 -12.21 15.44
C TYR A 74 -13.01 -10.86 15.82
N PHE A 75 -14.24 -10.61 15.38
CA PHE A 75 -14.97 -9.38 15.70
C PHE A 75 -15.42 -9.29 17.17
N SER A 76 -15.65 -10.42 17.81
CA SER A 76 -15.89 -10.47 19.26
C SER A 76 -14.61 -10.34 20.09
N HIS A 77 -13.47 -10.04 19.47
CA HIS A 77 -12.17 -9.91 20.13
C HIS A 77 -11.70 -11.18 20.87
N GLU A 78 -12.19 -12.35 20.47
CA GLU A 78 -11.87 -13.65 21.10
C GLU A 78 -10.43 -14.11 20.77
N PHE A 79 -9.89 -13.63 19.65
CA PHE A 79 -8.48 -13.73 19.30
C PHE A 79 -8.03 -12.47 18.57
N VAL A 80 -6.72 -12.26 18.55
CA VAL A 80 -6.12 -11.14 17.83
C VAL A 80 -5.02 -11.64 16.90
N LEU A 81 -4.89 -10.94 15.77
CA LEU A 81 -3.77 -11.09 14.86
C LEU A 81 -2.84 -9.91 15.04
N VAL A 82 -1.56 -10.19 15.24
CA VAL A 82 -0.51 -9.17 15.38
C VAL A 82 0.63 -9.48 14.42
N PRO A 83 1.29 -8.49 13.80
CA PRO A 83 2.46 -8.76 12.96
C PRO A 83 3.50 -9.59 13.71
N THR A 84 4.25 -10.43 13.01
CA THR A 84 5.45 -11.04 13.61
C THR A 84 6.50 -9.97 13.92
N PHE A 85 7.49 -10.26 14.77
CA PHE A 85 8.53 -9.28 15.09
C PHE A 85 9.33 -8.89 13.84
N LYS A 86 9.58 -9.83 12.92
CA LYS A 86 10.15 -9.52 11.60
C LYS A 86 9.25 -8.63 10.76
N THR A 87 7.96 -8.93 10.66
CA THR A 87 7.00 -8.10 9.91
C THR A 87 6.96 -6.67 10.47
N PHE A 88 7.05 -6.51 11.80
CA PHE A 88 7.19 -5.20 12.43
C PHE A 88 8.49 -4.49 12.04
N VAL A 89 9.64 -5.17 12.13
CA VAL A 89 10.94 -4.58 11.74
C VAL A 89 10.93 -4.14 10.27
N GLU A 90 10.35 -4.95 9.39
CA GLU A 90 10.19 -4.61 7.97
C GLU A 90 9.27 -3.39 7.78
N ALA A 91 8.17 -3.31 8.54
CA ALA A 91 7.29 -2.15 8.52
C ALA A 91 8.00 -0.86 8.99
N ILE A 92 8.76 -0.93 10.09
CA ILE A 92 9.54 0.22 10.58
C ILE A 92 10.60 0.66 9.57
N LYS A 93 11.40 -0.29 9.04
CA LYS A 93 12.41 0.01 8.00
C LYS A 93 11.80 0.64 6.77
N PHE A 94 10.59 0.20 6.39
CA PHE A 94 9.87 0.79 5.28
C PHE A 94 9.44 2.24 5.58
N ILE A 95 8.90 2.53 6.76
CA ILE A 95 8.52 3.90 7.17
C ILE A 95 9.75 4.81 7.14
N GLU A 96 10.89 4.35 7.68
CA GLU A 96 12.16 5.08 7.66
C GLU A 96 12.66 5.32 6.24
N HIS A 97 12.64 4.30 5.38
CA HIS A 97 13.12 4.41 4.00
C HIS A 97 12.19 5.20 3.08
N ALA A 98 10.89 5.20 3.36
CA ALA A 98 9.89 5.95 2.60
C ALA A 98 9.99 7.47 2.81
N GLY A 99 10.89 7.93 3.68
CA GLY A 99 11.10 9.35 3.98
C GLY A 99 9.84 9.97 4.59
N VAL A 100 9.12 9.22 5.41
CA VAL A 100 7.95 9.74 6.14
C VAL A 100 8.40 10.76 7.18
N ASP A 101 9.51 10.45 7.87
CA ASP A 101 10.15 11.32 8.85
C ASP A 101 11.25 12.18 8.17
N ASP A 102 11.38 13.43 8.63
CA ASP A 102 12.46 14.37 8.26
C ASP A 102 12.65 14.66 6.75
N ARG A 103 11.58 14.56 5.96
CA ARG A 103 11.63 14.89 4.55
C ARG A 103 11.89 16.37 4.32
N ASP A 104 12.80 16.70 3.41
CA ASP A 104 13.02 18.08 2.99
C ASP A 104 11.73 18.64 2.36
N THR A 105 11.30 19.81 2.82
CA THR A 105 10.18 20.58 2.24
C THR A 105 10.29 20.78 0.72
N LYS A 106 11.50 20.73 0.17
CA LYS A 106 11.77 20.88 -1.27
C LYS A 106 11.79 19.56 -2.03
N ASP A 107 11.77 18.42 -1.34
CA ASP A 107 11.73 17.10 -1.97
C ASP A 107 10.29 16.73 -2.36
N THR A 108 10.02 16.82 -3.66
CA THR A 108 8.74 16.48 -4.27
C THR A 108 8.78 15.11 -4.97
N SER A 109 9.77 14.26 -4.68
CA SER A 109 9.87 12.95 -5.35
C SER A 109 8.67 12.05 -5.04
N PRO A 110 8.29 11.13 -5.95
CA PRO A 110 7.17 10.22 -5.70
C PRO A 110 7.44 9.40 -4.45
N ARG A 111 6.44 9.36 -3.56
CA ARG A 111 6.54 8.56 -2.36
C ARG A 111 6.26 7.09 -2.69
N ARG A 112 6.89 6.17 -1.96
CA ARG A 112 6.56 4.75 -2.08
C ARG A 112 5.17 4.53 -1.46
N PRO A 113 4.22 3.95 -2.21
CA PRO A 113 2.90 3.68 -1.68
C PRO A 113 2.97 2.67 -0.53
N LEU A 114 2.01 2.72 0.40
CA LEU A 114 1.91 1.76 1.52
C LEU A 114 1.99 0.31 1.02
N THR A 115 1.40 0.05 -0.15
CA THR A 115 1.41 -1.25 -0.83
C THR A 115 2.81 -1.72 -1.25
N ALA A 116 3.83 -0.87 -1.22
CA ALA A 116 5.21 -1.23 -1.50
C ALA A 116 5.91 -1.97 -0.35
N LEU A 117 5.29 -2.07 0.84
CA LEU A 117 5.73 -2.95 1.92
C LEU A 117 5.43 -4.44 1.62
N ALA A 118 4.90 -4.79 0.44
CA ALA A 118 4.56 -6.16 0.11
C ALA A 118 5.80 -7.08 0.14
N PRO A 119 5.78 -8.18 0.92
CA PRO A 119 6.82 -9.19 0.86
C PRO A 119 6.83 -9.83 -0.54
N THR A 120 7.93 -10.51 -0.89
CA THR A 120 8.05 -11.20 -2.19
C THR A 120 6.96 -12.24 -2.44
N SER A 121 6.43 -12.84 -1.37
CA SER A 121 5.27 -13.76 -1.40
C SER A 121 3.93 -13.05 -1.64
N GLY A 122 3.88 -11.72 -1.45
CA GLY A 122 2.66 -10.92 -1.40
C GLY A 122 1.78 -11.16 -0.17
N ARG A 123 2.21 -11.98 0.79
CA ARG A 123 1.46 -12.29 2.02
C ARG A 123 2.27 -11.93 3.26
N TYR A 124 1.64 -11.21 4.17
CA TYR A 124 2.21 -10.84 5.47
C TYR A 124 1.96 -11.95 6.49
N ARG A 125 2.88 -12.07 7.45
CA ARG A 125 2.84 -13.08 8.51
C ARG A 125 2.35 -12.45 9.81
N TYR A 126 1.34 -13.07 10.42
CA TYR A 126 0.72 -12.63 11.66
C TYR A 126 0.69 -13.74 12.68
N VAL A 127 1.01 -13.41 13.93
CA VAL A 127 0.84 -14.29 15.08
C VAL A 127 -0.63 -14.32 15.47
N PHE A 128 -1.18 -15.53 15.62
CA PHE A 128 -2.52 -15.76 16.17
C PHE A 128 -2.42 -15.88 17.69
N ILE A 129 -3.02 -14.94 18.42
CA ILE A 129 -3.03 -14.94 19.88
C ILE A 129 -4.47 -15.18 20.36
N PRO A 130 -4.78 -16.37 20.92
CA PRO A 130 -6.10 -16.62 21.49
C PRO A 130 -6.26 -15.86 22.81
N LEU A 131 -7.39 -15.16 22.96
CA LEU A 131 -7.74 -14.41 24.17
C LEU A 131 -8.84 -15.11 24.98
N SER A 132 -9.52 -16.10 24.39
CA SER A 132 -10.53 -16.93 25.03
C SER A 132 -10.37 -18.43 24.77
N ASP A 133 -11.19 -19.22 25.46
CA ASP A 133 -11.23 -20.68 25.31
C ASP A 133 -11.73 -21.10 23.93
N ALA A 134 -12.71 -20.37 23.36
CA ALA A 134 -13.22 -20.64 22.01
C ALA A 134 -12.13 -20.43 20.94
N ALA A 135 -11.31 -19.39 21.09
CA ALA A 135 -10.16 -19.17 20.21
C ALA A 135 -9.05 -20.21 20.39
N ARG A 136 -8.84 -20.74 21.60
CA ARG A 136 -7.91 -21.86 21.83
C ARG A 136 -8.40 -23.14 21.17
N GLN A 137 -9.70 -23.44 21.25
CA GLN A 137 -10.30 -24.56 20.52
C GLN A 137 -10.12 -24.40 19.01
N LEU A 138 -10.29 -23.20 18.47
CA LEU A 138 -10.02 -22.93 17.06
C LEU A 138 -8.56 -23.23 16.69
N GLN A 139 -7.61 -22.89 17.57
CA GLN A 139 -6.19 -23.19 17.38
C GLN A 139 -5.90 -24.70 17.41
N GLU A 140 -6.63 -25.47 18.21
CA GLU A 140 -6.51 -26.93 18.28
C GLU A 140 -7.16 -27.62 17.07
N GLU A 141 -8.29 -27.11 16.59
CA GLU A 141 -9.03 -27.63 15.43
C GLU A 141 -8.24 -27.45 14.13
N PHE A 142 -7.60 -26.29 13.95
CA PHE A 142 -6.87 -25.95 12.72
C PHE A 142 -5.35 -25.89 12.96
N PRO A 143 -4.58 -26.85 12.44
CA PRO A 143 -3.13 -26.85 12.59
C PRO A 143 -2.51 -25.69 11.79
N MET A 144 -2.27 -24.59 12.48
CA MET A 144 -1.56 -23.41 11.95
C MET A 144 -0.05 -23.60 12.03
N GLN A 145 0.71 -22.84 11.25
CA GLN A 145 2.16 -22.97 11.20
C GLN A 145 2.80 -22.48 12.51
N PRO A 146 3.86 -23.13 13.02
CA PRO A 146 4.62 -22.57 14.12
C PRO A 146 5.39 -21.31 13.67
N GLN A 147 5.76 -20.46 14.63
CA GLN A 147 6.68 -19.35 14.38
C GLN A 147 8.07 -19.87 13.99
N THR A 148 8.68 -19.23 13.01
CA THR A 148 10.09 -19.43 12.65
C THR A 148 11.01 -18.55 13.49
N GLU A 149 12.31 -18.85 13.51
CA GLU A 149 13.31 -17.98 14.15
C GLU A 149 13.29 -16.55 13.56
N ASP A 150 13.04 -16.46 12.25
CA ASP A 150 12.84 -15.21 11.54
C ASP A 150 11.62 -14.44 12.08
N ASP A 151 10.46 -15.09 12.28
CA ASP A 151 9.27 -14.44 12.84
C ASP A 151 9.53 -13.84 14.23
N LEU A 152 10.42 -14.49 14.99
CA LEU A 152 10.88 -14.08 16.31
C LEU A 152 12.02 -13.05 16.27
N ASN A 153 12.43 -12.59 15.08
CA ASN A 153 13.53 -11.64 14.89
C ASN A 153 14.81 -12.09 15.63
N GLY A 154 15.18 -13.37 15.48
CA GLY A 154 16.35 -13.95 16.15
C GLY A 154 16.26 -13.84 17.68
N TRP A 155 15.06 -14.03 18.24
CA TRP A 155 14.78 -13.93 19.67
C TRP A 155 15.10 -12.58 20.31
N THR A 156 15.14 -11.51 19.51
CA THR A 156 15.45 -10.15 19.98
C THR A 156 14.23 -9.25 19.82
N ASN A 157 13.81 -8.64 20.92
CA ASN A 157 12.77 -7.63 20.92
C ASN A 157 13.22 -6.42 20.07
N PRO A 158 12.47 -6.06 19.01
CA PRO A 158 12.93 -5.06 18.06
C PRO A 158 12.88 -3.62 18.59
N ILE A 159 12.20 -3.36 19.71
CA ILE A 159 12.09 -2.02 20.32
C ILE A 159 13.16 -1.83 21.39
N TYR A 160 13.31 -2.83 22.27
CA TYR A 160 14.20 -2.72 23.43
C TYR A 160 15.59 -3.32 23.19
N HIS A 161 15.78 -4.04 22.09
CA HIS A 161 17.01 -4.80 21.79
C HIS A 161 17.40 -5.77 22.90
N THR A 162 16.41 -6.32 23.60
CA THR A 162 16.56 -7.31 24.66
C THR A 162 16.05 -8.68 24.20
N PRO A 163 16.46 -9.79 24.85
CA PRO A 163 15.90 -11.11 24.55
C PRO A 163 14.38 -11.16 24.73
N LEU A 164 13.68 -11.86 23.84
CA LEU A 164 12.24 -12.12 23.97
C LEU A 164 11.94 -12.97 25.21
N VAL A 165 10.76 -12.73 25.80
CA VAL A 165 10.28 -13.54 26.94
C VAL A 165 10.06 -14.99 26.49
N ARG A 166 10.48 -15.95 27.31
CA ARG A 166 10.25 -17.38 27.06
C ARG A 166 8.77 -17.68 26.83
N GLY A 167 8.47 -18.51 25.83
CA GLY A 167 7.10 -18.80 25.38
C GLY A 167 6.59 -17.85 24.30
N SER A 168 7.41 -16.92 23.80
CA SER A 168 7.04 -16.09 22.65
C SER A 168 6.80 -16.92 21.37
N ASP A 169 7.41 -18.09 21.27
CA ASP A 169 7.28 -19.06 20.18
C ASP A 169 6.01 -19.93 20.26
N GLN A 170 5.25 -19.87 21.35
CA GLN A 170 4.10 -20.76 21.57
C GLN A 170 2.90 -20.48 20.65
N PHE A 171 2.85 -19.29 20.07
CA PHE A 171 1.73 -18.86 19.23
C PHE A 171 1.98 -19.22 17.77
N PRO A 172 0.97 -19.72 17.03
CA PRO A 172 1.13 -20.04 15.63
C PRO A 172 1.04 -18.78 14.76
N VAL A 173 1.39 -18.95 13.49
CA VAL A 173 1.40 -17.93 12.45
C VAL A 173 0.39 -18.25 11.36
N ILE A 174 -0.23 -17.19 10.85
CA ILE A 174 -1.04 -17.22 9.64
C ILE A 174 -0.46 -16.26 8.60
N GLU A 175 -0.73 -16.53 7.33
CA GLU A 175 -0.34 -15.68 6.21
C GLU A 175 -1.57 -15.09 5.52
N CYS A 176 -1.62 -13.77 5.33
CA CYS A 176 -2.72 -13.14 4.61
C CYS A 176 -2.31 -11.86 3.87
N TYR A 177 -3.23 -11.32 3.08
CA TYR A 177 -3.00 -10.14 2.22
C TYR A 177 -3.34 -8.80 2.88
N ALA A 178 -3.98 -8.84 4.06
CA ALA A 178 -4.29 -7.64 4.83
C ALA A 178 -2.97 -6.94 5.17
N HIS A 179 -2.97 -5.62 5.13
CA HIS A 179 -1.77 -4.86 5.37
C HIS A 179 -1.46 -4.80 6.88
N PRO A 180 -0.18 -4.82 7.32
CA PRO A 180 0.18 -4.70 8.72
C PRO A 180 -0.45 -3.50 9.42
N PHE A 181 -0.63 -2.40 8.69
CA PHE A 181 -1.34 -1.20 9.15
C PHE A 181 -2.75 -1.49 9.66
N SER A 182 -3.59 -2.03 8.80
CA SER A 182 -4.98 -2.34 9.11
C SER A 182 -5.08 -3.35 10.24
N VAL A 183 -4.28 -4.42 10.17
CA VAL A 183 -4.28 -5.47 11.21
C VAL A 183 -3.85 -4.91 12.56
N SER A 184 -2.82 -4.05 12.59
CA SER A 184 -2.35 -3.46 13.83
C SER A 184 -3.33 -2.45 14.42
N THR A 185 -4.16 -1.81 13.59
CA THR A 185 -5.20 -0.87 14.06
C THR A 185 -6.26 -1.63 14.85
N PHE A 186 -6.83 -2.68 14.25
CA PHE A 186 -7.77 -3.56 14.95
C PHE A 186 -7.13 -4.27 16.15
N ALA A 187 -5.85 -4.66 16.05
CA ALA A 187 -5.13 -5.31 17.14
C ALA A 187 -4.88 -4.38 18.33
N ALA A 188 -4.61 -3.09 18.09
CA ALA A 188 -4.39 -2.11 19.15
C ALA A 188 -5.64 -1.93 20.00
N GLU A 189 -6.80 -1.82 19.35
CA GLU A 189 -8.11 -1.78 19.99
C GLU A 189 -8.35 -3.05 20.82
N THR A 190 -8.21 -4.21 20.20
CA THR A 190 -8.39 -5.52 20.84
C THR A 190 -7.50 -5.66 22.08
N LEU A 191 -6.19 -5.43 21.96
CA LEU A 191 -5.25 -5.58 23.08
C LEU A 191 -5.49 -4.55 24.20
N SER A 192 -6.06 -3.39 23.88
CA SER A 192 -6.43 -2.37 24.87
C SER A 192 -7.59 -2.83 25.75
N LEU A 193 -8.60 -3.51 25.16
CA LEU A 193 -9.71 -4.11 25.92
C LEU A 193 -9.23 -5.13 26.96
N TYR A 194 -8.17 -5.86 26.66
CA TYR A 194 -7.62 -6.90 27.54
C TYR A 194 -6.42 -6.44 28.38
N HIS A 195 -6.06 -5.15 28.39
CA HIS A 195 -4.78 -4.66 28.95
C HIS A 195 -4.47 -5.16 30.38
N GLY A 196 -5.50 -5.31 31.23
CA GLY A 196 -5.36 -5.80 32.60
C GLY A 196 -5.07 -7.30 32.75
N THR A 197 -5.42 -8.12 31.75
CA THR A 197 -5.34 -9.59 31.80
C THR A 197 -4.24 -10.19 30.92
N LEU A 198 -3.58 -9.37 30.09
CA LEU A 198 -2.51 -9.85 29.20
C LEU A 198 -1.30 -10.40 29.98
N THR A 199 -0.83 -11.57 29.54
CA THR A 199 0.42 -12.15 30.05
C THR A 199 1.63 -11.31 29.66
N ARG A 200 2.76 -11.48 30.38
CA ARG A 200 4.02 -10.80 30.03
C ARG A 200 4.48 -11.09 28.60
N VAL A 201 4.21 -12.30 28.11
CA VAL A 201 4.54 -12.71 26.74
C VAL A 201 3.75 -11.85 25.73
N ILE A 202 2.42 -11.77 25.87
CA ILE A 202 1.54 -11.02 24.96
C ILE A 202 1.81 -9.50 25.02
N LYS A 203 2.16 -8.96 26.19
CA LYS A 203 2.50 -7.54 26.36
C LYS A 203 3.64 -7.07 25.45
N GLN A 204 4.54 -7.96 25.01
CA GLN A 204 5.58 -7.61 24.03
C GLN A 204 4.98 -7.19 22.68
N TRP A 205 3.95 -7.90 22.20
CA TRP A 205 3.23 -7.52 21.00
C TRP A 205 2.39 -6.28 21.22
N GLN A 206 1.76 -6.11 22.38
CA GLN A 206 1.02 -4.87 22.68
C GLN A 206 1.93 -3.64 22.58
N THR A 207 3.13 -3.68 23.19
CA THR A 207 4.11 -2.60 23.07
C THR A 207 4.49 -2.34 21.62
N MET A 208 4.72 -3.41 20.85
CA MET A 208 5.09 -3.34 19.44
C MET A 208 3.99 -2.70 18.58
N ILE A 209 2.75 -3.13 18.76
CA ILE A 209 1.57 -2.57 18.11
C ILE A 209 1.42 -1.09 18.47
N ASN A 210 1.55 -0.73 19.75
CA ASN A 210 1.45 0.67 20.19
C ASN A 210 2.54 1.55 19.58
N PHE A 211 3.77 1.03 19.47
CA PHE A 211 4.86 1.76 18.81
C PHE A 211 4.59 1.97 17.32
N LEU A 212 4.11 0.92 16.64
CA LEU A 212 3.79 0.98 15.22
C LEU A 212 2.60 1.93 14.96
N GLN A 213 1.55 1.83 15.77
CA GLN A 213 0.42 2.76 15.76
C GLN A 213 0.85 4.19 16.01
N LEU A 214 1.73 4.43 16.99
CA LEU A 214 2.26 5.76 17.22
C LEU A 214 2.94 6.28 15.95
N ARG A 215 3.78 5.48 15.28
CA ARG A 215 4.39 5.93 14.01
C ARG A 215 3.38 6.25 12.93
N TRP A 216 2.23 5.58 12.91
CA TRP A 216 1.22 5.78 11.87
C TRP A 216 0.15 6.84 12.16
N THR A 217 -0.09 7.12 13.43
CA THR A 217 -1.08 8.09 13.91
C THR A 217 -0.45 9.40 14.34
N SER A 218 0.87 9.42 14.57
CA SER A 218 1.53 10.52 15.25
C SER A 218 1.47 11.82 14.45
N SER A 219 1.00 12.85 15.15
CA SER A 219 1.10 14.26 14.79
C SER A 219 2.54 14.79 14.70
N ILE A 220 3.54 13.98 15.08
CA ILE A 220 4.97 14.34 15.01
C ILE A 220 5.44 14.37 13.55
N ALA A 221 4.86 13.54 12.68
CA ALA A 221 5.21 13.56 11.26
C ALA A 221 4.84 14.92 10.67
N ARG A 222 5.86 15.68 10.25
CA ARG A 222 5.66 16.96 9.56
C ARG A 222 5.23 16.68 8.14
N VAL A 223 3.95 16.87 7.88
CA VAL A 223 3.41 16.83 6.52
C VAL A 223 3.88 18.07 5.77
N PRO A 224 4.51 17.92 4.60
CA PRO A 224 4.89 19.07 3.79
C PRO A 224 3.66 19.87 3.33
N GLN A 225 3.77 21.20 3.35
CA GLN A 225 2.68 22.08 2.94
C GLN A 225 2.23 21.80 1.50
N TRP A 226 3.17 21.49 0.59
CA TRP A 226 2.83 21.14 -0.79
C TRP A 226 1.93 19.90 -0.89
N PHE A 227 2.01 18.96 0.06
CA PHE A 227 1.16 17.79 0.09
C PHE A 227 -0.24 18.16 0.60
N ILE A 228 -0.31 18.98 1.67
CA ILE A 228 -1.58 19.48 2.19
C ILE A 228 -2.35 20.25 1.11
N ASP A 229 -1.65 21.12 0.39
CA ASP A 229 -2.18 21.96 -0.69
C ASP A 229 -2.40 21.18 -1.99
N ALA A 230 -1.87 19.95 -2.10
CA ALA A 230 -2.09 19.16 -3.30
C ALA A 230 -3.59 18.85 -3.41
N PRO A 231 -4.15 18.88 -4.64
CA PRO A 231 -5.54 18.52 -4.82
C PRO A 231 -5.76 17.11 -4.27
N ALA A 232 -6.78 16.96 -3.43
CA ALA A 232 -7.28 15.64 -3.13
C ALA A 232 -7.59 14.96 -4.46
N ARG A 233 -7.27 13.66 -4.56
CA ARG A 233 -7.73 12.81 -5.63
C ARG A 233 -9.25 12.88 -5.59
N GLU A 234 -9.80 13.77 -6.40
CA GLU A 234 -11.22 14.03 -6.43
C GLU A 234 -11.94 12.71 -6.69
N THR A 235 -13.14 12.56 -6.16
CA THR A 235 -14.13 11.55 -6.54
C THR A 235 -14.51 11.62 -8.04
N ASP A 236 -13.89 12.51 -8.83
CA ASP A 236 -14.51 13.15 -9.99
C ASP A 236 -13.74 13.01 -11.31
N ASP A 237 -12.76 12.10 -11.42
CA ASP A 237 -12.44 11.55 -12.75
C ASP A 237 -13.45 10.44 -13.16
N THR A 238 -14.37 10.11 -12.23
CA THR A 238 -15.46 9.14 -12.35
C THR A 238 -16.82 9.66 -11.86
N THR A 239 -17.01 10.96 -11.57
CA THR A 239 -18.37 11.51 -11.40
C THR A 239 -19.07 11.52 -12.74
N ILE A 240 -19.64 10.37 -13.02
CA ILE A 240 -20.70 10.16 -13.96
C ILE A 240 -21.86 11.07 -13.52
N ASP A 241 -22.26 11.97 -14.42
CA ASP A 241 -23.38 12.87 -14.23
C ASP A 241 -24.64 12.06 -13.87
N GLY A 242 -25.52 12.62 -13.02
CA GLY A 242 -26.57 11.90 -12.28
C GLY A 242 -27.55 11.04 -13.10
N SER A 243 -27.49 11.07 -14.43
CA SER A 243 -28.20 10.16 -15.33
C SER A 243 -27.57 8.77 -15.50
N GLU A 244 -26.32 8.53 -15.08
CA GLU A 244 -25.72 7.16 -15.07
C GLU A 244 -25.37 6.65 -13.65
N ALA A 245 -25.90 7.30 -12.61
CA ALA A 245 -25.75 6.94 -11.20
C ALA A 245 -26.51 5.64 -10.77
N SER A 246 -27.20 4.94 -11.67
CA SER A 246 -27.97 3.74 -11.34
C SER A 246 -27.13 2.45 -11.19
N GLY A 247 -25.80 2.53 -11.14
CA GLY A 247 -24.91 1.36 -11.14
C GLY A 247 -24.14 1.10 -9.84
N TYR A 248 -24.05 2.06 -8.93
CA TYR A 248 -23.21 1.95 -7.73
C TYR A 248 -24.10 1.70 -6.51
N LEU A 249 -24.15 0.44 -6.09
CA LEU A 249 -24.67 0.10 -4.76
C LEU A 249 -23.70 0.66 -3.72
N ASN A 250 -24.10 1.75 -3.05
CA ASN A 250 -23.49 2.14 -1.79
C ASN A 250 -23.55 0.93 -0.86
N ALA A 251 -22.39 0.50 -0.36
CA ALA A 251 -22.29 -0.68 0.48
C ALA A 251 -23.18 -0.53 1.71
N THR A 252 -24.27 -1.30 1.75
CA THR A 252 -25.03 -1.54 2.97
C THR A 252 -24.12 -2.30 3.95
N ASP A 253 -23.97 -1.71 5.13
CA ASP A 253 -23.29 -2.21 6.34
C ASP A 253 -21.84 -2.73 6.16
N PRO A 254 -20.82 -2.00 6.69
CA PRO A 254 -19.41 -2.39 6.60
C PRO A 254 -19.10 -3.78 7.18
N ASN A 255 -19.99 -4.35 8.00
CA ASN A 255 -19.83 -5.66 8.63
C ASN A 255 -20.98 -6.64 8.32
N THR A 256 -21.42 -6.71 7.07
CA THR A 256 -22.34 -7.77 6.64
C THR A 256 -21.67 -9.15 6.81
N LEU A 257 -22.10 -9.92 7.81
CA LEU A 257 -21.54 -11.23 8.21
C LEU A 257 -21.69 -12.34 7.14
N MET A 258 -22.39 -12.05 6.04
CA MET A 258 -22.57 -12.93 4.90
C MET A 258 -22.36 -12.08 3.64
N LEU A 259 -21.19 -12.20 3.01
CA LEU A 259 -21.04 -11.75 1.64
C LEU A 259 -21.15 -12.95 0.74
N THR A 260 -22.13 -12.93 -0.14
CA THR A 260 -22.22 -13.92 -1.22
C THR A 260 -21.07 -13.72 -2.20
N GLN A 261 -20.68 -14.79 -2.87
CA GLN A 261 -19.63 -14.78 -3.90
C GLN A 261 -19.88 -13.72 -4.99
N GLU A 262 -21.15 -13.46 -5.30
CA GLU A 262 -21.59 -12.49 -6.29
C GLU A 262 -21.45 -11.04 -5.78
N GLU A 263 -21.72 -10.78 -4.50
CA GLU A 263 -21.47 -9.48 -3.87
C GLU A 263 -19.98 -9.15 -3.76
N ILE A 264 -19.12 -10.14 -3.47
CA ILE A 264 -17.66 -9.95 -3.48
C ILE A 264 -17.17 -9.59 -4.90
N ARG A 265 -17.70 -10.28 -5.92
CA ARG A 265 -17.40 -10.00 -7.33
C ARG A 265 -17.89 -8.61 -7.76
N ASN A 266 -19.07 -8.18 -7.30
CA ASN A 266 -19.65 -6.89 -7.65
C ASN A 266 -18.97 -5.70 -6.92
N ARG A 267 -18.33 -5.94 -5.77
CA ARG A 267 -17.54 -4.92 -5.05
C ARG A 267 -16.20 -4.57 -5.71
N VAL A 268 -15.79 -5.29 -6.75
CA VAL A 268 -14.62 -4.99 -7.58
C VAL A 268 -15.07 -5.02 -9.05
N PRO A 269 -15.39 -3.87 -9.68
CA PRO A 269 -15.92 -3.90 -11.03
C PRO A 269 -14.84 -4.35 -12.00
N LEU A 270 -15.00 -5.56 -12.56
CA LEU A 270 -14.11 -6.07 -13.59
C LEU A 270 -14.63 -5.82 -15.00
N GLU A 271 -15.94 -5.81 -15.26
CA GLU A 271 -16.47 -5.59 -16.63
C GLU A 271 -17.91 -5.03 -16.60
N GLY A 272 -18.17 -3.91 -17.30
CA GLY A 272 -19.53 -3.36 -17.50
C GLY A 272 -19.69 -2.76 -18.91
N PRO A 273 -20.91 -2.53 -19.43
CA PRO A 273 -21.16 -2.28 -20.86
C PRO A 273 -21.28 -0.78 -21.25
N GLY A 274 -20.38 0.08 -20.77
CA GLY A 274 -20.37 1.54 -21.07
C GLY A 274 -19.06 2.10 -21.70
N PHE A 275 -18.09 1.25 -22.04
CA PHE A 275 -16.67 1.64 -22.18
C PHE A 275 -16.22 2.23 -23.53
N ALA A 276 -17.11 2.82 -24.33
CA ALA A 276 -16.70 3.44 -25.60
C ALA A 276 -15.82 4.70 -25.40
N HIS A 277 -15.82 5.31 -24.21
CA HIS A 277 -15.18 6.61 -23.93
C HIS A 277 -13.69 6.58 -23.58
N ALA A 278 -13.13 5.43 -23.16
CA ALA A 278 -11.74 5.35 -22.71
C ALA A 278 -10.72 5.61 -23.83
N ARG A 279 -11.01 5.18 -25.06
CA ARG A 279 -10.16 5.44 -26.24
C ARG A 279 -10.07 6.94 -26.55
N ALA A 280 -11.19 7.66 -26.44
CA ALA A 280 -11.22 9.10 -26.67
C ALA A 280 -10.39 9.85 -25.61
N LYS A 281 -10.52 9.48 -24.33
CA LYS A 281 -9.70 10.03 -23.22
C LYS A 281 -8.20 9.76 -23.41
N VAL A 282 -7.80 8.54 -23.78
CA VAL A 282 -6.38 8.21 -24.03
C VAL A 282 -5.81 8.99 -25.20
N MET A 283 -6.57 9.14 -26.29
CA MET A 283 -6.13 9.90 -27.46
C MET A 283 -6.09 11.42 -27.21
N ASP A 284 -7.03 11.96 -26.42
CA ASP A 284 -7.04 13.36 -25.99
C ASP A 284 -5.86 13.66 -25.07
N TRP A 285 -5.61 12.82 -24.05
CA TRP A 285 -4.44 12.92 -23.17
C TRP A 285 -3.11 12.83 -23.95
N PHE A 286 -3.01 11.89 -24.90
CA PHE A 286 -1.84 11.72 -25.75
C PHE A 286 -1.58 12.93 -26.66
N SER A 287 -2.64 13.59 -27.15
CA SER A 287 -2.51 14.80 -27.95
C SER A 287 -1.99 16.00 -27.13
N LYS A 288 -2.36 16.07 -25.85
CA LYS A 288 -1.97 17.14 -24.91
C LYS A 288 -0.52 16.99 -24.42
N THR A 289 -0.03 15.78 -24.22
CA THR A 289 1.35 15.49 -23.76
C THR A 289 2.42 15.58 -24.86
N ARG A 290 2.02 15.73 -26.13
CA ARG A 290 2.93 15.86 -27.29
C ARG A 290 3.63 17.21 -27.40
N GLN A 291 3.31 18.20 -26.56
CA GLN A 291 3.99 19.49 -26.61
C GLN A 291 5.39 19.37 -26.00
N PRO A 292 6.47 19.64 -26.77
CA PRO A 292 7.81 19.70 -26.19
C PRO A 292 7.83 20.84 -25.17
N CYS A 293 7.96 20.47 -23.90
CA CYS A 293 8.15 21.42 -22.81
C CYS A 293 9.42 22.23 -23.12
N LYS A 294 9.25 23.47 -23.57
CA LYS A 294 10.37 24.38 -23.84
C LYS A 294 10.99 24.72 -22.50
N LEU A 295 11.99 23.94 -22.10
CA LEU A 295 12.85 24.28 -20.96
C LEU A 295 13.46 25.66 -21.22
N ARG A 296 13.02 26.64 -20.43
CA ARG A 296 13.54 28.00 -20.41
C ARG A 296 15.04 27.94 -20.15
N ARG A 297 15.82 28.08 -21.22
CA ARG A 297 17.29 28.14 -21.20
C ARG A 297 17.69 29.33 -20.31
N GLN A 298 18.09 29.06 -19.07
CA GLN A 298 18.73 30.08 -18.25
C GLN A 298 20.01 30.51 -18.96
N GLN A 299 20.03 31.74 -19.47
CA GLN A 299 21.26 32.41 -19.86
C GLN A 299 22.14 32.49 -18.61
N ARG A 300 23.24 31.75 -18.60
CA ARG A 300 24.34 32.00 -17.66
C ARG A 300 24.94 33.34 -18.06
N GLY A 301 24.71 34.36 -17.23
CA GLY A 301 25.52 35.56 -17.24
C GLY A 301 26.99 35.16 -17.09
N GLN A 302 27.79 35.54 -18.07
CA GLN A 302 29.22 35.69 -17.88
C GLN A 302 29.40 36.81 -16.87
N ASP A 303 29.88 36.50 -15.68
CA ASP A 303 30.67 37.45 -14.93
C ASP A 303 31.89 36.74 -14.34
N ARG A 304 33.04 37.16 -14.84
CA ARG A 304 34.38 36.72 -14.41
C ARG A 304 34.74 37.56 -13.18
N SER A 305 35.01 36.90 -12.06
CA SER A 305 35.77 37.51 -10.96
C SER A 305 37.17 36.88 -10.92
N PRO A 306 38.25 37.64 -11.19
CA PRO A 306 39.60 37.19 -10.86
C PRO A 306 39.85 37.49 -9.37
N TYR A 307 40.58 36.60 -8.70
CA TYR A 307 40.98 36.63 -7.27
C TYR A 307 39.95 36.15 -6.25
N ALA A 308 40.10 34.89 -5.81
CA ALA A 308 40.32 34.57 -4.40
C ALA A 308 40.83 33.12 -4.24
N TRP A 309 41.85 33.00 -3.41
CA TRP A 309 42.67 31.81 -3.19
C TRP A 309 42.01 30.74 -2.30
N THR A 310 42.45 29.51 -2.57
CA THR A 310 42.57 28.31 -1.73
C THR A 310 42.04 28.31 -0.30
N SER A 311 41.19 27.32 0.01
CA SER A 311 41.22 26.58 1.28
C SER A 311 40.61 25.18 1.08
N ALA A 312 41.40 24.16 1.37
CA ALA A 312 41.04 22.76 1.27
C ALA A 312 40.21 22.33 2.49
N SER A 313 39.04 21.72 2.27
CA SER A 313 38.40 20.87 3.27
C SER A 313 37.47 19.81 2.62
N SER A 314 37.58 18.60 3.16
CA SER A 314 36.85 17.34 2.93
C SER A 314 35.98 17.18 1.67
N ARG A 315 36.42 16.31 0.75
CA ARG A 315 35.57 15.72 -0.30
C ARG A 315 34.56 14.75 0.31
N ARG A 316 33.37 15.22 0.72
CA ARG A 316 32.16 14.38 0.69
C ARG A 316 31.80 14.17 -0.79
N ARG A 317 31.90 12.93 -1.27
CA ARG A 317 31.38 12.54 -2.60
C ARG A 317 29.88 12.85 -2.63
N LYS A 318 29.50 13.98 -3.21
CA LYS A 318 28.14 14.17 -3.73
C LYS A 318 28.01 13.24 -4.91
N ASN A 319 27.12 12.25 -4.81
CA ASN A 319 26.71 11.49 -5.98
C ASN A 319 26.17 12.49 -7.02
N PRO A 320 26.63 12.42 -8.29
CA PRO A 320 26.04 13.26 -9.32
C PRO A 320 24.55 12.92 -9.44
N PRO A 321 23.69 13.91 -9.75
CA PRO A 321 22.33 13.59 -10.14
C PRO A 321 22.41 12.63 -11.31
N ALA A 322 21.69 11.51 -11.23
CA ALA A 322 21.55 10.61 -12.36
C ALA A 322 21.14 11.46 -13.55
N ALA A 323 22.02 11.56 -14.55
CA ALA A 323 21.70 12.22 -15.79
C ALA A 323 20.47 11.48 -16.32
N GLN A 324 19.31 12.12 -16.28
CA GLN A 324 18.15 11.66 -17.03
C GLN A 324 18.58 11.74 -18.49
N GLN A 325 19.14 10.63 -18.99
CA GLN A 325 19.28 10.42 -20.41
C GLN A 325 17.88 10.59 -20.97
N LYS A 326 17.72 11.60 -21.84
CA LYS A 326 16.54 11.68 -22.69
C LYS A 326 16.48 10.37 -23.45
N LEU A 327 15.63 9.45 -23.00
CA LEU A 327 15.32 8.26 -23.76
C LEU A 327 14.69 8.76 -25.08
N PRO A 328 15.24 8.37 -26.23
CA PRO A 328 14.68 8.77 -27.51
C PRO A 328 13.23 8.28 -27.56
N ALA A 329 12.32 9.19 -27.93
CA ALA A 329 10.94 8.80 -28.20
C ALA A 329 10.96 7.71 -29.27
N PRO A 330 10.28 6.56 -29.06
CA PRO A 330 10.29 5.49 -30.03
C PRO A 330 9.72 5.98 -31.36
N LYS A 331 10.38 5.63 -32.46
CA LYS A 331 9.95 5.99 -33.82
C LYS A 331 8.60 5.36 -34.18
N GLU A 332 8.27 4.24 -33.55
CA GLU A 332 7.01 3.53 -33.74
C GLU A 332 6.37 3.22 -32.38
N PRO A 333 5.09 3.61 -32.17
CA PRO A 333 4.38 3.26 -30.95
C PRO A 333 4.18 1.72 -30.86
N PRO A 334 4.10 1.14 -29.67
CA PRO A 334 3.74 -0.26 -29.50
C PRO A 334 2.47 -0.62 -30.28
N LYS A 335 2.43 -1.82 -30.86
CA LYS A 335 1.33 -2.26 -31.75
C LYS A 335 -0.04 -2.19 -31.06
N TRP A 336 -0.08 -2.32 -29.75
CA TRP A 336 -1.31 -2.21 -28.97
C TRP A 336 -1.90 -0.80 -28.98
N VAL A 337 -1.10 0.25 -29.15
CA VAL A 337 -1.57 1.65 -29.28
C VAL A 337 -2.48 1.82 -30.49
N GLN A 338 -2.30 1.01 -31.54
CA GLN A 338 -3.12 1.02 -32.75
C GLN A 338 -4.29 0.04 -32.69
N ARG A 339 -4.35 -0.84 -31.68
CA ARG A 339 -5.42 -1.83 -31.51
C ARG A 339 -6.53 -1.23 -30.66
N ASN A 340 -7.78 -1.53 -31.02
CA ASN A 340 -8.91 -1.29 -30.13
C ASN A 340 -8.90 -2.41 -29.07
N GLY A 341 -8.44 -2.09 -27.86
CA GLY A 341 -8.33 -3.05 -26.76
C GLY A 341 -8.28 -2.35 -25.41
N ARG A 342 -8.50 -3.11 -24.34
CA ARG A 342 -8.35 -2.61 -22.96
C ARG A 342 -6.87 -2.58 -22.62
N PHE A 343 -6.35 -1.41 -22.28
CA PHE A 343 -4.95 -1.23 -21.87
C PHE A 343 -4.92 -0.48 -20.53
N PRO A 344 -4.01 -0.84 -19.61
CA PRO A 344 -3.00 -1.90 -19.72
C PRO A 344 -3.61 -3.32 -19.65
N THR A 345 -2.96 -4.30 -20.29
CA THR A 345 -3.31 -5.73 -20.16
C THR A 345 -2.35 -6.44 -19.21
N GLU A 346 -2.72 -7.61 -18.69
CA GLU A 346 -1.81 -8.47 -17.91
C GLU A 346 -0.56 -8.90 -18.71
N GLU A 347 -0.62 -8.83 -20.04
CA GLU A 347 0.50 -9.12 -20.95
C GLU A 347 1.44 -7.93 -21.21
N PHE A 348 1.24 -6.77 -20.54
CA PHE A 348 2.11 -5.61 -20.74
C PHE A 348 3.55 -5.92 -20.32
N SER A 349 4.47 -5.80 -21.28
CA SER A 349 5.90 -5.85 -21.00
C SER A 349 6.34 -4.59 -20.24
N SER A 350 7.54 -4.62 -19.66
CA SER A 350 8.13 -3.44 -19.02
C SER A 350 8.23 -2.24 -19.98
N SER A 351 8.47 -2.48 -21.28
CA SER A 351 8.47 -1.44 -22.30
C SER A 351 7.07 -0.89 -22.57
N ASP A 352 6.02 -1.70 -22.50
CA ASP A 352 4.62 -1.27 -22.64
C ASP A 352 4.17 -0.43 -21.45
N TRP A 353 4.56 -0.82 -20.23
CA TRP A 353 4.32 -0.05 -19.02
C TRP A 353 5.04 1.30 -19.03
N ALA A 354 6.31 1.32 -19.45
CA ALA A 354 7.06 2.56 -19.59
C ALA A 354 6.45 3.47 -20.66
N TYR A 355 5.97 2.89 -21.76
CA TYR A 355 5.32 3.65 -22.82
C TYR A 355 3.95 4.20 -22.37
N PHE A 356 3.18 3.41 -21.62
CA PHE A 356 1.86 3.79 -21.12
C PHE A 356 1.93 4.93 -20.09
N PHE A 357 2.83 4.85 -19.11
CA PHE A 357 2.93 5.87 -18.05
C PHE A 357 3.76 7.09 -18.43
N PHE A 358 4.83 6.91 -19.22
CA PHE A 358 5.83 7.94 -19.42
C PHE A 358 6.03 8.33 -20.90
N GLY A 359 5.29 7.71 -21.83
CA GLY A 359 5.44 7.96 -23.27
C GLY A 359 6.83 7.58 -23.81
N ALA A 360 7.58 6.74 -23.10
CA ALA A 360 8.96 6.37 -23.41
C ALA A 360 9.09 4.85 -23.61
N SER A 361 9.92 4.42 -24.57
CA SER A 361 10.25 3.00 -24.73
C SER A 361 11.57 2.68 -24.02
N LEU A 362 11.63 1.52 -23.38
CA LEU A 362 12.86 0.98 -22.78
C LEU A 362 13.73 0.24 -23.81
N ASP A 363 13.22 0.02 -25.03
CA ASP A 363 13.95 -0.65 -26.11
C ASP A 363 14.99 0.30 -26.70
N GLY A 364 16.13 0.42 -26.02
CA GLY A 364 17.32 1.06 -26.54
C GLY A 364 17.97 0.22 -27.64
N ARG A 365 17.38 0.19 -28.86
CA ARG A 365 18.11 -0.35 -30.02
C ARG A 365 19.19 0.65 -30.43
N PHE A 366 20.43 0.35 -30.06
CA PHE A 366 21.59 0.77 -30.84
C PHE A 366 21.40 0.18 -32.24
N THR A 367 21.18 1.04 -33.23
CA THR A 367 21.22 0.62 -34.63
C THR A 367 22.67 0.33 -34.98
N ASP A 368 23.02 -0.95 -35.07
CA ASP A 368 24.17 -1.40 -35.85
C ASP A 368 23.93 -0.97 -37.31
N ALA A 369 24.61 0.10 -37.72
CA ALA A 369 24.71 0.51 -39.10
C ALA A 369 26.08 0.05 -39.61
N ALA A 370 26.12 -1.07 -40.33
CA ALA A 370 26.87 -1.25 -41.59
C ALA A 370 26.92 -2.73 -42.00
N THR A 371 25.98 -3.13 -42.86
CA THR A 371 26.28 -4.09 -43.94
C THR A 371 25.74 -3.48 -45.23
N ALA A 372 26.62 -2.79 -45.95
CA ALA A 372 26.56 -2.54 -47.39
C ALA A 372 27.89 -1.87 -47.79
N GLY A 373 28.75 -2.64 -48.45
CA GLY A 373 30.10 -2.27 -48.87
C GLY A 373 30.97 -3.51 -48.96
#